data_AF-A0AAV0EIH6-F1
#
_entry.id   AF-A0AAV0EIH6-F1
#
_cell.length_a   1.000
_cell.length_b   1.000
_cell.length_c   1.000
_cell.angle_alpha   90.00
_cell.angle_beta   90.00
_cell.angle_gamma   90.00
#
_symmetry.space_group_name_H-M   'P 1'
#
loop_
_entity.id
_entity.type
_entity.pdbx_description
1 polymer ?
#
loop_
_entity_poly.entity_id
_entity_poly.type
_entity_poly.pdbx_seq_one_letter_code
_entity_poly.pdbx_strand_id
1 'polypeptide(L)'
;MYRQIRSWMYNRYDENRGYRTEFLAGVAEFLAFALGQTQYKDGDKIRCPCIKCKNLKYLSSQSVEWHLWTRGFVDNYYNWTSHGEPFDPSLLPQTVGSSRHVPNEMGEWGDYDQMTWGHQMVYDIFGASTSQFNHNVEPLNNPPQSQSSNVPHGDENPSSYVPYYVDELGERFQDVLKAADQPLYADCEGHSQLSAVTELLNIKSEYNLPENCMSRLLQFVGGMLPRDHSLPSTYYDMKRLVSQLGLPVIEIDACPSGCMLYWKDDEILVNCKFCGMDRYKPLPQTRKKPRYRSALSKLFYLPLAPRLKRIYASNVTAKHMTWHVEHETKEGLMCHPSDGEAWKHFDRCHPQFAMEPRNVRLGLCSDGFAPYGQFGSKFSCWPIMLTPYNLPPDMCLKSHFIFLSLICPGPKDPKKRIDIYLQPLIEEMKELWTVGTPTYDVSRDQMFIMKAAIIWTISDFPAYGMLSGWSTAGLLGCPVCMEKSGAIFLKHSRKPSYFDCHRKFLPANHRYRRDKKSFLKGRTVRDPPPPRLSGDQLLNRVRRIPTAMELPNQNPEGFCVTHKWTKRSIFWELPYWKDLLIRHNLDVMHIEKNVFDNIFNTVMDFKKKQRMV
;
A
#
# COMPACT_ATOMS: atom_id res chain seq x y z
N MET A 1 -20.42 -34.58 10.59
CA MET A 1 -21.16 -35.29 11.68
C MET A 1 -21.45 -34.36 12.87
N TYR A 2 -20.46 -33.66 13.42
CA TYR A 2 -20.62 -32.78 14.60
C TYR A 2 -21.65 -31.64 14.45
N ARG A 3 -21.77 -30.99 13.29
CA ARG A 3 -22.78 -29.92 13.07
C ARG A 3 -24.23 -30.38 13.26
N GLN A 4 -24.54 -31.62 12.92
CA GLN A 4 -25.88 -32.18 13.11
C GLN A 4 -26.10 -32.58 14.57
N ILE A 5 -25.12 -33.25 15.19
CA ILE A 5 -25.21 -33.75 16.58
C ILE A 5 -25.20 -32.61 17.60
N ARG A 6 -24.44 -31.54 17.35
CA ARG A 6 -24.27 -30.38 18.25
C ARG A 6 -24.98 -29.12 17.78
N SER A 7 -26.00 -29.28 16.94
CA SER A 7 -26.87 -28.17 16.52
C SER A 7 -27.52 -27.44 17.71
N TRP A 8 -27.69 -28.13 18.84
CA TRP A 8 -28.17 -27.57 20.11
C TRP A 8 -27.34 -26.37 20.61
N MET A 9 -26.03 -26.30 20.30
CA MET A 9 -25.15 -25.21 20.75
C MET A 9 -25.62 -23.82 20.30
N TYR A 10 -26.33 -23.76 19.18
CA TYR A 10 -26.80 -22.51 18.56
C TYR A 10 -28.33 -22.38 18.56
N ASN A 11 -29.05 -23.38 19.08
CA ASN A 11 -30.50 -23.34 19.25
C ASN A 11 -30.86 -23.18 20.74
N ARG A 12 -30.57 -21.99 21.29
CA ARG A 12 -30.60 -21.75 22.74
C ARG A 12 -32.01 -21.51 23.31
N TYR A 13 -32.91 -20.91 22.54
CA TYR A 13 -34.21 -20.45 23.06
C TYR A 13 -35.38 -21.26 22.50
N ASP A 14 -36.38 -21.50 23.33
CA ASP A 14 -37.70 -21.99 22.92
C ASP A 14 -38.58 -20.84 22.40
N GLU A 15 -39.80 -21.17 21.97
CA GLU A 15 -40.78 -20.23 21.43
C GLU A 15 -41.23 -19.17 22.46
N ASN A 16 -41.07 -19.44 23.75
CA ASN A 16 -41.43 -18.57 24.87
C ASN A 16 -40.23 -17.81 25.45
N ARG A 17 -39.08 -17.81 24.76
CA ARG A 17 -37.80 -17.20 25.19
C ARG A 17 -37.20 -17.83 26.47
N GLY A 18 -37.63 -19.03 26.84
CA GLY A 18 -36.95 -19.89 27.83
C GLY A 18 -35.74 -20.61 27.20
N TYR A 19 -34.86 -21.17 28.01
CA TYR A 19 -33.76 -22.01 27.49
C TYR A 19 -34.27 -23.39 27.13
N ARG A 20 -33.92 -23.86 25.94
CA ARG A 20 -34.22 -25.24 25.53
C ARG A 20 -33.54 -26.24 26.45
N THR A 21 -34.23 -27.32 26.77
CA THR A 21 -33.69 -28.41 27.60
C THR A 21 -32.46 -29.04 26.96
N GLU A 22 -32.43 -29.18 25.63
CA GLU A 22 -31.28 -29.71 24.89
C GLU A 22 -30.06 -28.77 24.99
N PHE A 23 -30.28 -27.46 25.02
CA PHE A 23 -29.20 -26.49 25.19
C PHE A 23 -28.60 -26.57 26.59
N LEU A 24 -29.44 -26.67 27.64
CA LEU A 24 -28.95 -26.78 29.02
C LEU A 24 -28.20 -28.10 29.24
N ALA A 25 -28.73 -29.21 28.75
CA ALA A 25 -28.09 -30.52 28.83
C ALA A 25 -26.75 -30.54 28.08
N GLY A 26 -26.71 -29.97 26.88
CA GLY A 26 -25.48 -29.88 26.10
C GLY A 26 -24.43 -28.97 26.73
N VAL A 27 -24.81 -27.85 27.35
CA VAL A 27 -23.85 -27.01 28.10
C VAL A 27 -23.24 -27.78 29.26
N ALA A 28 -24.04 -28.59 29.98
CA ALA A 28 -23.52 -29.45 31.05
C ALA A 28 -22.56 -30.53 30.51
N GLU A 29 -22.88 -31.13 29.35
CA GLU A 29 -22.00 -32.09 28.67
C GLU A 29 -20.66 -31.45 28.27
N PHE A 30 -20.71 -30.24 27.67
CA PHE A 30 -19.52 -29.47 27.33
C PHE A 30 -18.65 -29.20 28.55
N LEU A 31 -19.25 -28.75 29.65
CA LEU A 31 -18.52 -28.45 30.88
C LEU A 31 -17.90 -29.72 31.49
N ALA A 32 -18.62 -30.83 31.49
CA ALA A 32 -18.09 -32.12 31.96
C ALA A 32 -16.89 -32.57 31.11
N PHE A 33 -17.00 -32.46 29.78
CA PHE A 33 -15.90 -32.76 28.87
C PHE A 33 -14.70 -31.86 29.11
N ALA A 34 -14.88 -30.53 29.08
CA ALA A 34 -13.81 -29.56 29.29
C ALA A 34 -13.16 -29.72 30.66
N LEU A 35 -13.93 -30.12 31.69
CA LEU A 35 -13.41 -30.39 33.01
C LEU A 35 -12.64 -31.73 33.09
N GLY A 36 -12.83 -32.66 32.16
CA GLY A 36 -12.04 -33.89 32.08
C GLY A 36 -10.64 -33.70 31.49
N GLN A 37 -10.35 -32.56 30.88
CA GLN A 37 -9.19 -32.38 30.01
C GLN A 37 -8.06 -31.61 30.72
N THR A 38 -7.25 -32.33 31.52
CA THR A 38 -6.23 -31.76 32.41
C THR A 38 -5.20 -30.88 31.70
N GLN A 39 -4.81 -31.23 30.48
CA GLN A 39 -3.83 -30.48 29.67
C GLN A 39 -4.39 -29.18 29.04
N TYR A 40 -5.71 -28.98 29.06
CA TYR A 40 -6.39 -27.80 28.51
C TYR A 40 -6.96 -26.85 29.58
N LYS A 41 -6.51 -27.04 30.84
CA LYS A 41 -6.92 -26.26 32.00
C LYS A 41 -5.80 -25.37 32.53
N ASP A 42 -6.21 -24.31 33.19
CA ASP A 42 -5.34 -23.48 34.03
C ASP A 42 -5.85 -23.58 35.47
N GLY A 43 -5.29 -24.51 36.24
CA GLY A 43 -5.80 -24.89 37.56
C GLY A 43 -7.22 -25.46 37.50
N ASP A 44 -8.16 -24.81 38.20
CA ASP A 44 -9.60 -25.14 38.21
C ASP A 44 -10.40 -24.46 37.09
N LYS A 45 -9.73 -23.67 36.22
CA LYS A 45 -10.36 -22.86 35.18
C LYS A 45 -10.23 -23.51 33.80
N ILE A 46 -11.26 -23.30 32.98
CA ILE A 46 -11.33 -23.74 31.58
C ILE A 46 -11.44 -22.54 30.65
N ARG A 47 -11.04 -22.69 29.39
CA ARG A 47 -11.26 -21.66 28.37
C ARG A 47 -12.76 -21.41 28.19
N CYS A 48 -13.14 -20.16 28.01
CA CYS A 48 -14.55 -19.79 27.84
C CYS A 48 -14.90 -19.63 26.36
N PRO A 49 -15.70 -20.53 25.74
CA PRO A 49 -16.06 -20.44 24.33
C PRO A 49 -17.18 -19.44 24.04
N CYS A 50 -17.61 -18.61 25.00
CA CYS A 50 -18.68 -17.66 24.72
C CYS A 50 -18.27 -16.60 23.68
N ILE A 51 -19.25 -15.99 23.01
CA ILE A 51 -19.04 -14.98 21.95
C ILE A 51 -18.04 -13.87 22.33
N LYS A 52 -18.04 -13.46 23.60
CA LYS A 52 -17.15 -12.40 24.11
C LYS A 52 -15.74 -12.90 24.43
N CYS A 53 -15.61 -14.13 24.92
CA CYS A 53 -14.36 -14.67 25.41
C CYS A 53 -13.58 -15.45 24.33
N LYS A 54 -14.27 -16.01 23.34
CA LYS A 54 -13.70 -16.65 22.14
C LYS A 54 -12.55 -17.64 22.43
N ASN A 55 -12.68 -18.45 23.49
CA ASN A 55 -11.65 -19.38 23.97
C ASN A 55 -10.33 -18.74 24.46
N LEU A 56 -10.26 -17.42 24.61
CA LEU A 56 -9.05 -16.71 25.02
C LEU A 56 -8.90 -16.55 26.54
N LYS A 57 -9.99 -16.64 27.30
CA LYS A 57 -9.99 -16.42 28.76
C LYS A 57 -10.23 -17.72 29.52
N TYR A 58 -9.38 -18.00 30.51
CA TYR A 58 -9.59 -19.04 31.51
C TYR A 58 -10.51 -18.52 32.62
N LEU A 59 -11.65 -19.17 32.83
CA LEU A 59 -12.64 -18.81 33.84
C LEU A 59 -13.10 -20.07 34.59
N SER A 60 -13.66 -19.90 35.80
CA SER A 60 -14.26 -21.02 36.53
C SER A 60 -15.42 -21.63 35.74
N SER A 61 -15.69 -22.92 35.93
CA SER A 61 -16.78 -23.62 35.23
C SER A 61 -18.13 -22.92 35.40
N GLN A 62 -18.43 -22.42 36.60
CA GLN A 62 -19.65 -21.65 36.90
C GLN A 62 -19.73 -20.34 36.09
N SER A 63 -18.59 -19.66 35.91
CA SER A 63 -18.53 -18.41 35.11
C SER A 63 -18.66 -18.70 33.61
N VAL A 64 -18.12 -19.83 33.14
CA VAL A 64 -18.27 -20.27 31.75
C VAL A 64 -19.71 -20.68 31.48
N GLU A 65 -20.33 -21.45 32.36
CA GLU A 65 -21.74 -21.82 32.29
C GLU A 65 -22.64 -20.58 32.17
N TRP A 66 -22.49 -19.62 33.09
CA TRP A 66 -23.22 -18.37 33.05
C TRP A 66 -23.00 -17.58 31.74
N HIS A 67 -21.77 -17.54 31.24
CA HIS A 67 -21.46 -16.88 29.98
C HIS A 67 -22.08 -17.59 28.77
N LEU A 68 -22.14 -18.90 28.75
CA LEU A 68 -22.81 -19.65 27.68
C LEU A 68 -24.31 -19.48 27.76
N TRP A 69 -24.87 -19.53 28.97
CA TRP A 69 -26.27 -19.25 29.20
C TRP A 69 -26.70 -17.86 28.87
N THR A 70 -25.84 -16.83 28.94
CA THR A 70 -26.24 -15.44 28.65
C THR A 70 -25.84 -14.98 27.26
N ARG A 71 -24.73 -15.50 26.73
CA ARG A 71 -24.11 -15.02 25.48
C ARG A 71 -24.02 -16.07 24.38
N GLY A 72 -24.23 -17.36 24.67
CA GLY A 72 -24.06 -18.44 23.71
C GLY A 72 -22.59 -18.73 23.36
N PHE A 73 -22.37 -19.76 22.54
CA PHE A 73 -21.06 -20.15 22.03
C PHE A 73 -20.61 -19.23 20.89
N VAL A 74 -19.29 -19.11 20.72
CA VAL A 74 -18.67 -18.48 19.54
C VAL A 74 -19.06 -19.26 18.28
N ASP A 75 -19.30 -18.55 17.19
CA ASP A 75 -19.82 -19.14 15.96
C ASP A 75 -18.92 -20.26 15.41
N ASN A 76 -19.55 -21.29 14.85
CA ASN A 76 -18.92 -22.44 14.20
C ASN A 76 -17.98 -23.30 15.08
N TYR A 77 -18.07 -23.18 16.40
CA TYR A 77 -17.33 -23.97 17.39
C TYR A 77 -18.00 -25.32 17.73
N TYR A 78 -18.40 -26.07 16.71
CA TYR A 78 -19.03 -27.39 16.88
C TYR A 78 -18.02 -28.48 17.32
N ASN A 79 -16.74 -28.27 17.04
CA ASN A 79 -15.63 -29.11 17.49
C ASN A 79 -14.89 -28.37 18.59
N TRP A 80 -14.78 -28.99 19.77
CA TRP A 80 -14.22 -28.40 20.98
C TRP A 80 -12.69 -28.46 20.98
N THR A 81 -12.07 -28.00 19.89
CA THR A 81 -10.62 -28.10 19.66
C THR A 81 -9.79 -27.45 20.76
N SER A 82 -10.21 -26.26 21.22
CA SER A 82 -9.59 -25.57 22.36
C SER A 82 -9.78 -26.26 23.72
N HIS A 83 -10.52 -27.36 23.77
CA HIS A 83 -10.76 -28.17 24.96
C HIS A 83 -10.34 -29.63 24.75
N GLY A 84 -9.57 -29.94 23.69
CA GLY A 84 -8.91 -31.24 23.51
C GLY A 84 -9.57 -32.20 22.53
N GLU A 85 -10.55 -31.77 21.75
CA GLU A 85 -11.00 -32.57 20.60
C GLU A 85 -10.04 -32.41 19.39
N PRO A 86 -9.72 -33.50 18.67
CA PRO A 86 -8.89 -33.43 17.48
C PRO A 86 -9.59 -32.63 16.36
N PHE A 87 -8.81 -31.87 15.60
CA PHE A 87 -9.32 -31.05 14.51
C PHE A 87 -9.92 -31.91 13.38
N ASP A 88 -11.17 -31.61 13.01
CA ASP A 88 -11.88 -32.25 11.89
C ASP A 88 -12.03 -31.23 10.73
N PRO A 89 -11.28 -31.39 9.63
CA PRO A 89 -11.29 -30.48 8.48
C PRO A 89 -12.65 -30.35 7.79
N SER A 90 -13.56 -31.31 7.99
CA SER A 90 -14.89 -31.31 7.36
C SER A 90 -15.85 -30.26 7.93
N LEU A 91 -15.46 -29.54 8.99
CA LEU A 91 -16.27 -28.56 9.71
C LEU A 91 -15.99 -27.10 9.32
N LEU A 92 -15.20 -26.84 8.28
CA LEU A 92 -14.98 -25.47 7.76
C LEU A 92 -16.27 -24.89 7.15
N PRO A 93 -16.66 -23.64 7.46
CA PRO A 93 -17.86 -23.03 6.88
C PRO A 93 -17.68 -22.74 5.39
N GLN A 94 -18.62 -23.19 4.56
CA GLN A 94 -18.80 -22.63 3.22
C GLN A 94 -19.34 -21.20 3.38
N THR A 95 -18.68 -20.28 2.68
CA THR A 95 -18.79 -18.83 2.75
C THR A 95 -20.22 -18.29 2.68
N VAL A 96 -20.60 -17.43 3.64
CA VAL A 96 -21.52 -16.31 3.41
C VAL A 96 -21.08 -15.13 4.29
N GLY A 97 -20.81 -13.98 3.68
CA GLY A 97 -20.29 -12.80 4.36
C GLY A 97 -21.35 -12.01 5.14
N SER A 98 -20.98 -11.53 6.32
CA SER A 98 -21.33 -10.18 6.77
C SER A 98 -20.45 -9.74 7.94
N SER A 99 -20.06 -8.48 7.89
CA SER A 99 -19.01 -7.82 8.68
C SER A 99 -19.41 -7.56 10.14
N ARG A 100 -18.43 -7.69 11.07
CA ARG A 100 -17.89 -6.58 11.89
C ARG A 100 -17.06 -7.12 13.08
N HIS A 101 -15.76 -7.25 12.87
CA HIS A 101 -14.71 -6.93 13.85
C HIS A 101 -13.37 -6.99 13.14
N VAL A 102 -12.56 -5.95 13.30
CA VAL A 102 -11.16 -5.88 12.86
C VAL A 102 -10.41 -7.02 13.56
N PRO A 103 -9.96 -8.07 12.87
CA PRO A 103 -9.09 -9.08 13.45
C PRO A 103 -7.63 -8.64 13.29
N ASN A 104 -6.82 -8.97 14.31
CA ASN A 104 -5.36 -8.96 14.24
C ASN A 104 -4.88 -9.56 12.92
N GLU A 105 -4.26 -8.74 12.08
CA GLU A 105 -3.53 -9.18 10.89
C GLU A 105 -2.23 -9.87 11.30
N MET A 106 -2.33 -11.07 11.87
CA MET A 106 -1.22 -12.03 11.94
C MET A 106 -1.65 -13.49 12.23
N GLY A 107 -2.95 -13.76 12.42
CA GLY A 107 -3.44 -15.12 12.72
C GLY A 107 -4.08 -15.90 11.55
N GLU A 108 -4.12 -15.33 10.33
CA GLU A 108 -4.71 -15.98 9.14
C GLU A 108 -3.65 -16.43 8.12
N TRP A 109 -2.47 -16.81 8.60
CA TRP A 109 -1.52 -17.62 7.85
C TRP A 109 -1.34 -18.89 8.66
N GLY A 110 -1.51 -20.05 8.03
CA GLY A 110 -1.53 -21.35 8.71
C GLY A 110 -0.33 -21.56 9.65
N ASP A 111 -0.47 -22.54 10.54
CA ASP A 111 0.52 -23.05 11.48
C ASP A 111 1.80 -23.54 10.75
N TYR A 112 2.57 -22.59 10.22
CA TYR A 112 3.91 -22.81 9.71
C TYR A 112 4.87 -22.64 10.88
N ASP A 113 5.74 -23.62 11.06
CA ASP A 113 6.83 -23.56 12.02
C ASP A 113 7.66 -22.28 11.81
N GLN A 114 8.03 -21.60 12.91
CA GLN A 114 8.71 -20.30 12.88
C GLN A 114 10.11 -20.39 12.24
N MET A 115 10.75 -21.58 12.25
CA MET A 115 11.97 -21.83 11.48
C MET A 115 11.70 -21.90 9.96
N THR A 116 10.55 -22.43 9.52
CA THR A 116 10.16 -22.49 8.11
C THR A 116 9.77 -21.11 7.55
N TRP A 117 9.24 -20.21 8.37
CA TRP A 117 8.92 -18.83 7.96
C TRP A 117 10.17 -18.01 7.61
N GLY A 118 11.22 -18.12 8.42
CA GLY A 118 12.51 -17.47 8.12
C GLY A 118 13.05 -17.90 6.76
N HIS A 119 13.04 -19.20 6.48
CA HIS A 119 13.41 -19.76 5.18
C HIS A 119 12.58 -19.22 4.03
N GLN A 120 11.25 -19.25 4.15
CA GLN A 120 10.35 -18.73 3.12
C GLN A 120 10.64 -17.25 2.86
N MET A 121 10.90 -16.46 3.90
CA MET A 121 11.28 -15.05 3.74
C MET A 121 12.57 -14.90 2.93
N VAL A 122 13.60 -15.74 3.16
CA VAL A 122 14.86 -15.69 2.40
C VAL A 122 14.62 -16.12 0.94
N TYR A 123 13.89 -17.21 0.71
CA TYR A 123 13.56 -17.69 -0.63
C TYR A 123 12.72 -16.67 -1.42
N ASP A 124 11.75 -16.01 -0.78
CA ASP A 124 10.97 -14.93 -1.38
C ASP A 124 11.84 -13.71 -1.75
N ILE A 125 13.07 -13.56 -1.20
CA ILE A 125 13.98 -12.45 -1.53
C ILE A 125 14.94 -12.85 -2.64
N PHE A 126 15.53 -14.03 -2.50
CA PHE A 126 16.73 -14.42 -3.22
C PHE A 126 16.55 -15.66 -4.11
N GLY A 127 15.50 -16.47 -3.90
CA GLY A 127 15.27 -17.74 -4.61
C GLY A 127 15.14 -17.61 -6.12
N ALA A 128 14.71 -16.44 -6.61
CA ALA A 128 14.67 -16.08 -8.02
C ALA A 128 16.06 -15.88 -8.65
N SER A 129 17.05 -15.48 -7.86
CA SER A 129 18.41 -15.19 -8.32
C SER A 129 19.30 -16.43 -8.26
N THR A 130 19.02 -17.38 -7.37
CA THR A 130 19.81 -18.62 -7.20
C THR A 130 19.48 -19.74 -8.18
N SER A 131 18.29 -19.75 -8.78
CA SER A 131 17.96 -20.68 -9.88
C SER A 131 18.80 -20.43 -11.15
N GLN A 132 19.43 -19.26 -11.28
CA GLN A 132 20.44 -18.99 -12.31
C GLN A 132 21.77 -19.75 -12.10
N PHE A 133 22.06 -20.21 -10.87
CA PHE A 133 23.31 -20.88 -10.53
C PHE A 133 23.24 -22.40 -10.70
N ASN A 134 22.04 -22.99 -10.65
CA ASN A 134 21.88 -24.45 -10.58
C ASN A 134 21.66 -25.17 -11.91
N HIS A 135 21.70 -24.46 -13.05
CA HIS A 135 21.46 -25.09 -14.35
C HIS A 135 22.69 -25.46 -15.18
N ASN A 136 23.93 -25.38 -14.66
CA ASN A 136 25.12 -25.84 -15.40
C ASN A 136 26.24 -26.44 -14.53
N VAL A 137 25.91 -27.34 -13.60
CA VAL A 137 26.94 -28.23 -13.02
C VAL A 137 26.46 -29.67 -13.05
N GLU A 138 26.58 -30.31 -14.22
CA GLU A 138 26.72 -31.76 -14.23
C GLU A 138 28.12 -32.11 -13.68
N PRO A 139 28.25 -33.06 -12.75
CA PRO A 139 29.56 -33.52 -12.29
C PRO A 139 30.16 -34.42 -13.38
N LEU A 140 30.94 -33.85 -14.28
CA LEU A 140 31.76 -34.62 -15.23
C LEU A 140 32.93 -35.27 -14.48
N ASN A 141 32.67 -36.45 -13.92
CA ASN A 141 33.70 -37.44 -13.64
C ASN A 141 34.26 -37.94 -14.98
N ASN A 142 35.40 -37.39 -15.41
CA ASN A 142 36.56 -38.09 -16.02
C ASN A 142 37.47 -37.07 -16.73
N PRO A 143 38.81 -37.18 -16.61
CA PRO A 143 39.72 -36.29 -17.30
C PRO A 143 40.04 -36.81 -18.71
N PRO A 144 39.90 -36.00 -19.78
CA PRO A 144 40.51 -36.33 -21.05
C PRO A 144 41.83 -35.56 -21.25
N GLN A 145 42.77 -36.31 -21.80
CA GLN A 145 44.13 -35.93 -22.12
C GLN A 145 44.21 -34.91 -23.27
N SER A 146 45.35 -34.23 -23.31
CA SER A 146 45.89 -33.40 -24.38
C SER A 146 45.57 -33.84 -25.81
N GLN A 147 45.22 -32.88 -26.68
CA GLN A 147 45.92 -32.66 -27.96
C GLN A 147 45.50 -31.36 -28.64
N SER A 148 46.49 -30.72 -29.25
CA SER A 148 46.49 -29.44 -29.95
C SER A 148 45.97 -29.52 -31.38
N SER A 149 45.30 -28.47 -31.88
CA SER A 149 45.52 -27.94 -33.24
C SER A 149 44.76 -26.62 -33.50
N ASN A 150 45.33 -25.82 -34.38
CA ASN A 150 45.19 -24.37 -34.59
C ASN A 150 43.97 -23.90 -35.44
N VAL A 151 43.32 -22.78 -35.02
CA VAL A 151 42.96 -21.47 -35.66
C VAL A 151 42.59 -21.47 -37.19
N PRO A 152 41.61 -20.69 -37.75
CA PRO A 152 41.38 -19.26 -37.46
C PRO A 152 39.98 -18.59 -37.56
N HIS A 153 40.00 -17.36 -37.05
CA HIS A 153 38.99 -16.30 -36.81
C HIS A 153 37.88 -16.00 -37.83
N GLY A 154 36.75 -15.52 -37.27
CA GLY A 154 35.73 -14.69 -37.92
C GLY A 154 34.72 -14.11 -36.92
N ASP A 155 35.09 -12.98 -36.32
CA ASP A 155 34.33 -11.83 -35.78
C ASP A 155 32.99 -11.91 -34.99
N GLU A 156 32.98 -11.09 -33.93
CA GLU A 156 31.86 -10.32 -33.30
C GLU A 156 30.92 -10.96 -32.25
N ASN A 157 31.31 -10.87 -30.96
CA ASN A 157 30.54 -10.17 -29.88
C ASN A 157 31.23 -10.31 -28.50
N PRO A 158 31.67 -9.23 -27.81
CA PRO A 158 31.95 -9.32 -26.38
C PRO A 158 30.70 -8.95 -25.58
N SER A 159 29.73 -9.87 -25.50
CA SER A 159 28.76 -9.90 -24.39
C SER A 159 29.40 -10.68 -23.25
N SER A 160 30.20 -10.02 -22.42
CA SER A 160 30.53 -10.50 -21.07
C SER A 160 31.12 -9.36 -20.25
N TYR A 161 30.23 -8.52 -19.72
CA TYR A 161 30.55 -7.76 -18.53
C TYR A 161 29.46 -7.98 -17.49
N VAL A 162 29.31 -9.23 -17.05
CA VAL A 162 28.63 -9.58 -15.80
C VAL A 162 29.49 -10.50 -14.91
N PRO A 163 30.72 -10.16 -14.48
CA PRO A 163 31.38 -10.94 -13.43
C PRO A 163 31.30 -10.35 -12.02
N TYR A 164 30.97 -9.06 -11.82
CA TYR A 164 31.12 -8.44 -10.49
C TYR A 164 29.84 -8.37 -9.64
N TYR A 165 28.65 -8.46 -10.25
CA TYR A 165 27.37 -8.36 -9.54
C TYR A 165 26.82 -9.71 -9.03
N VAL A 166 27.40 -10.82 -9.47
CA VAL A 166 26.86 -12.18 -9.25
C VAL A 166 27.36 -12.77 -7.93
N ASP A 167 28.61 -12.51 -7.55
CA ASP A 167 29.21 -13.03 -6.31
C ASP A 167 28.65 -12.35 -5.04
N GLU A 168 28.49 -11.01 -5.04
CA GLU A 168 27.95 -10.29 -3.88
C GLU A 168 26.51 -10.68 -3.53
N LEU A 169 25.69 -11.06 -4.51
CA LEU A 169 24.30 -11.49 -4.27
C LEU A 169 24.23 -12.91 -3.70
N GLY A 170 25.14 -13.78 -4.13
CA GLY A 170 25.27 -15.16 -3.64
C GLY A 170 25.76 -15.21 -2.20
N GLU A 171 26.78 -14.42 -1.85
CA GLU A 171 27.26 -14.30 -0.46
C GLU A 171 26.16 -13.74 0.46
N ARG A 172 25.43 -12.72 0.03
CA ARG A 172 24.29 -12.16 0.79
C ARG A 172 23.17 -13.16 1.00
N PHE A 173 22.85 -13.98 0.01
CA PHE A 173 21.85 -15.04 0.16
C PHE A 173 22.29 -16.07 1.20
N GLN A 174 23.56 -16.50 1.15
CA GLN A 174 24.11 -17.48 2.08
C GLN A 174 24.15 -16.95 3.52
N ASP A 175 24.55 -15.69 3.74
CA ASP A 175 24.58 -15.08 5.07
C ASP A 175 23.19 -15.05 5.73
N VAL A 176 22.16 -14.66 4.97
CA VAL A 176 20.79 -14.59 5.47
C VAL A 176 20.22 -15.99 5.69
N LEU A 177 20.44 -16.93 4.76
CA LEU A 177 20.05 -18.33 4.95
C LEU A 177 20.67 -18.88 6.22
N LYS A 178 21.96 -18.63 6.44
CA LYS A 178 22.65 -19.06 7.66
C LYS A 178 22.03 -18.48 8.92
N ALA A 179 21.59 -17.22 8.91
CA ALA A 179 20.85 -16.61 10.02
C ALA A 179 19.42 -17.16 10.20
N ALA A 180 18.80 -17.65 9.11
CA ALA A 180 17.50 -18.33 9.15
C ALA A 180 17.62 -19.76 9.68
N ASP A 181 18.71 -20.45 9.37
CA ASP A 181 19.06 -21.79 9.84
C ASP A 181 19.57 -21.80 11.28
N GLN A 182 20.32 -20.76 11.68
CA GLN A 182 20.97 -20.70 12.99
C GLN A 182 19.93 -20.55 14.10
N PRO A 183 19.77 -21.55 15.00
CA PRO A 183 18.93 -21.43 16.17
C PRO A 183 19.39 -20.26 17.06
N LEU A 184 18.47 -19.69 17.84
CA LEU A 184 18.81 -18.59 18.74
C LEU A 184 19.87 -18.99 19.79
N TYR A 185 19.90 -20.26 20.18
CA TYR A 185 20.90 -20.95 21.01
C TYR A 185 20.80 -22.46 20.77
N ALA A 186 21.76 -23.27 21.25
CA ALA A 186 21.99 -24.66 20.81
C ALA A 186 20.79 -25.65 20.85
N ASP A 187 19.73 -25.34 21.61
CA ASP A 187 18.51 -26.17 21.74
C ASP A 187 17.21 -25.35 21.54
N CYS A 188 17.28 -24.22 20.86
CA CYS A 188 16.11 -23.38 20.62
C CYS A 188 15.27 -23.92 19.45
N GLU A 189 14.18 -24.63 19.76
CA GLU A 189 13.24 -25.14 18.73
C GLU A 189 12.27 -24.06 18.22
N GLY A 190 12.03 -22.99 18.99
CA GLY A 190 11.03 -21.97 18.65
C GLY A 190 11.53 -20.89 17.70
N HIS A 191 12.81 -20.52 17.76
CA HIS A 191 13.31 -19.36 17.02
C HIS A 191 14.72 -19.56 16.45
N SER A 192 14.88 -19.22 15.17
CA SER A 192 16.18 -18.87 14.59
C SER A 192 16.58 -17.43 14.91
N GLN A 193 17.86 -17.09 14.72
CA GLN A 193 18.38 -15.74 14.88
C GLN A 193 17.57 -14.73 14.06
N LEU A 194 17.29 -15.06 12.79
CA LEU A 194 16.53 -14.18 11.91
C LEU A 194 15.08 -14.01 12.40
N SER A 195 14.38 -15.10 12.74
CA SER A 195 12.99 -15.04 13.19
C SER A 195 12.82 -14.19 14.46
N ALA A 196 13.73 -14.34 15.43
CA ALA A 196 13.73 -13.55 16.66
C ALA A 196 13.95 -12.06 16.37
N VAL A 197 14.90 -11.72 15.49
CA VAL A 197 15.19 -10.33 15.11
C VAL A 197 14.01 -9.70 14.36
N THR A 198 13.38 -10.42 13.44
CA THR A 198 12.20 -9.93 12.70
C THR A 198 11.01 -9.67 13.61
N GLU A 199 10.72 -10.59 14.54
CA GLU A 199 9.62 -10.42 15.51
C GLU A 199 9.86 -9.23 16.44
N LEU A 200 11.08 -9.09 16.95
CA LEU A 200 11.47 -7.97 17.80
C LEU A 200 11.43 -6.61 17.06
N LEU A 201 11.75 -6.58 15.76
CA LEU A 201 11.57 -5.39 14.93
C LEU A 201 10.10 -5.07 14.68
N ASN A 202 9.25 -6.10 14.54
CA ASN A 202 7.82 -5.95 14.41
C ASN A 202 7.24 -5.32 15.70
N ILE A 203 7.54 -5.89 16.87
CA ILE A 203 7.16 -5.34 18.18
C ILE A 203 7.63 -3.89 18.31
N LYS A 204 8.91 -3.60 18.00
CA LYS A 204 9.42 -2.23 18.04
C LYS A 204 8.59 -1.28 17.17
N SER A 205 8.19 -1.72 15.99
CA SER A 205 7.45 -0.91 15.02
C SER A 205 6.00 -0.71 15.44
N GLU A 206 5.33 -1.80 15.85
CA GLU A 206 3.93 -1.81 16.29
C GLU A 206 3.72 -0.91 17.53
N TYR A 207 4.62 -0.99 18.50
CA TYR A 207 4.53 -0.23 19.75
C TYR A 207 5.35 1.07 19.73
N ASN A 208 5.93 1.43 18.59
CA ASN A 208 6.75 2.63 18.40
C ASN A 208 7.84 2.81 19.48
N LEU A 209 8.52 1.72 19.83
CA LEU A 209 9.53 1.73 20.90
C LEU A 209 10.73 2.59 20.49
N PRO A 210 11.26 3.48 21.35
CA PRO A 210 12.48 4.23 21.06
C PRO A 210 13.69 3.31 20.77
N GLU A 211 14.64 3.72 19.93
CA GLU A 211 15.84 2.91 19.60
C GLU A 211 16.67 2.56 20.84
N ASN A 212 16.81 3.50 21.77
CA ASN A 212 17.49 3.28 23.05
C ASN A 212 16.72 2.31 23.94
N CYS A 213 15.38 2.35 23.89
CA CYS A 213 14.54 1.41 24.62
C CYS A 213 14.75 -0.01 24.07
N MET A 214 14.74 -0.16 22.74
CA MET A 214 14.96 -1.45 22.10
C MET A 214 16.34 -2.02 22.40
N SER A 215 17.39 -1.20 22.32
CA SER A 215 18.75 -1.64 22.65
C SER A 215 18.87 -2.11 24.10
N ARG A 216 18.21 -1.43 25.05
CA ARG A 216 18.16 -1.87 26.44
C ARG A 216 17.34 -3.15 26.62
N LEU A 217 16.24 -3.31 25.89
CA LEU A 217 15.42 -4.52 25.90
C LEU A 217 16.24 -5.72 25.42
N LEU A 218 16.99 -5.58 24.33
CA LEU A 218 17.87 -6.64 23.79
C LEU A 218 18.93 -7.06 24.80
N GLN A 219 19.57 -6.11 25.48
CA GLN A 219 20.56 -6.40 26.52
C GLN A 219 19.93 -7.14 27.70
N PHE A 220 18.72 -6.75 28.11
CA PHE A 220 17.98 -7.41 29.17
C PHE A 220 17.58 -8.84 28.80
N VAL A 221 16.97 -9.02 27.63
CA VAL A 221 16.57 -10.35 27.11
C VAL A 221 17.78 -11.23 26.90
N GLY A 222 18.87 -10.73 26.32
CA GLY A 222 20.13 -11.45 26.17
C GLY A 222 20.71 -11.92 27.52
N GLY A 223 20.58 -11.11 28.56
CA GLY A 223 20.96 -11.50 29.93
C GLY A 223 20.12 -12.64 30.54
N MET A 224 18.94 -12.94 29.98
CA MET A 224 18.10 -14.07 30.37
C MET A 224 18.36 -15.34 29.55
N LEU A 225 19.07 -15.22 28.41
CA LEU A 225 19.37 -16.32 27.50
C LEU A 225 20.70 -17.02 27.86
N PRO A 226 20.94 -18.25 27.34
CA PRO A 226 22.22 -18.93 27.46
C PRO A 226 23.40 -18.09 26.93
N ARG A 227 24.61 -18.29 27.48
CA ARG A 227 25.79 -17.46 27.16
C ARG A 227 26.20 -17.49 25.68
N ASP A 228 25.84 -18.53 24.97
CA ASP A 228 26.13 -18.80 23.56
C ASP A 228 25.00 -18.36 22.60
N HIS A 229 24.04 -17.57 23.08
CA HIS A 229 22.94 -17.09 22.24
C HIS A 229 23.41 -16.20 21.07
N SER A 230 22.65 -16.20 19.98
CA SER A 230 22.92 -15.40 18.77
C SER A 230 22.14 -14.08 18.71
N LEU A 231 21.33 -13.74 19.72
CA LEU A 231 20.56 -12.49 19.77
C LEU A 231 21.46 -11.23 19.70
N PRO A 232 21.20 -10.27 18.79
CA PRO A 232 21.93 -9.01 18.74
C PRO A 232 21.76 -8.17 20.02
N SER A 233 22.81 -7.47 20.43
CA SER A 233 22.82 -6.68 21.68
C SER A 233 22.36 -5.22 21.49
N THR A 234 22.24 -4.75 20.24
CA THR A 234 21.81 -3.38 19.93
C THR A 234 20.82 -3.35 18.78
N TYR A 235 19.98 -2.30 18.75
CA TYR A 235 19.07 -2.08 17.63
C TYR A 235 19.83 -1.90 16.30
N TYR A 236 21.03 -1.32 16.34
CA TYR A 236 21.86 -1.17 15.15
C TYR A 236 22.25 -2.54 14.57
N ASP A 237 22.66 -3.49 15.40
CA ASP A 237 23.04 -4.83 14.97
C ASP A 237 21.84 -5.62 14.43
N MET A 238 20.67 -5.50 15.07
CA MET A 238 19.41 -6.03 14.52
C MET A 238 19.13 -5.48 13.13
N LYS A 239 19.18 -4.15 12.98
CA LYS A 239 18.92 -3.48 11.70
C LYS A 239 19.95 -3.88 10.66
N ARG A 240 21.21 -4.08 11.04
CA ARG A 240 22.28 -4.55 10.14
C ARG A 240 21.98 -5.97 9.65
N LEU A 241 21.55 -6.87 10.53
CA LEU A 241 21.20 -8.25 10.17
C LEU A 241 20.10 -8.28 9.10
N VAL A 242 19.00 -7.55 9.31
CA VAL A 242 17.89 -7.50 8.33
C VAL A 242 18.12 -6.52 7.18
N SER A 243 19.18 -5.71 7.21
CA SER A 243 19.42 -4.70 6.17
C SER A 243 19.62 -5.35 4.80
N GLN A 244 20.13 -6.59 4.79
CA GLN A 244 20.29 -7.39 3.58
C GLN A 244 18.94 -7.80 2.97
N LEU A 245 17.87 -7.88 3.78
CA LEU A 245 16.47 -8.12 3.37
C LEU A 245 15.72 -6.85 3.02
N GLY A 246 16.30 -5.70 3.36
CA GLY A 246 15.68 -4.40 3.21
C GLY A 246 15.50 -4.03 1.75
N LEU A 247 14.34 -3.45 1.43
CA LEU A 247 14.13 -2.76 0.17
C LEU A 247 14.88 -1.42 0.19
N PRO A 248 15.43 -0.96 -0.95
CA PRO A 248 16.20 0.27 -0.97
C PRO A 248 15.34 1.48 -0.58
N VAL A 249 16.00 2.42 0.08
CA VAL A 249 15.53 3.77 0.35
C VAL A 249 16.63 4.72 -0.11
N ILE A 250 16.31 5.57 -1.07
CA ILE A 250 17.23 6.52 -1.69
C ILE A 250 16.90 7.90 -1.13
N GLU A 251 17.88 8.54 -0.51
CA GLU A 251 17.77 9.92 -0.05
C GLU A 251 18.25 10.85 -1.15
N ILE A 252 17.37 11.73 -1.64
CA ILE A 252 17.68 12.72 -2.66
C ILE A 252 17.60 14.10 -2.02
N ASP A 253 18.69 14.86 -2.10
CA ASP A 253 18.71 16.21 -1.55
C ASP A 253 17.76 17.12 -2.32
N ALA A 254 17.03 17.95 -1.60
CA ALA A 254 16.06 18.89 -2.17
C ALA A 254 16.39 20.32 -1.76
N CYS A 255 16.02 21.27 -2.62
CA CYS A 255 16.02 22.67 -2.22
C CYS A 255 15.07 22.86 -1.01
N PRO A 256 15.44 23.63 0.04
CA PRO A 256 14.55 23.89 1.19
C PRO A 256 13.23 24.58 0.83
N SER A 257 13.20 25.29 -0.31
CA SER A 257 11.97 25.88 -0.86
C SER A 257 11.22 24.93 -1.80
N GLY A 258 11.75 23.74 -2.07
CA GLY A 258 11.18 22.75 -2.99
C GLY A 258 11.29 23.14 -4.46
N CYS A 259 12.21 24.03 -4.82
CA CYS A 259 12.34 24.53 -6.20
C CYS A 259 13.00 23.53 -7.17
N MET A 260 13.75 22.55 -6.65
CA MET A 260 14.45 21.53 -7.43
C MET A 260 14.90 20.39 -6.51
N LEU A 261 15.25 19.26 -7.13
CA LEU A 261 16.07 18.21 -6.53
C LEU A 261 17.53 18.40 -6.98
N TYR A 262 18.47 18.05 -6.11
CA TYR A 262 19.87 17.89 -6.48
C TYR A 262 20.06 16.46 -6.95
N TRP A 263 19.61 16.19 -8.18
CA TRP A 263 19.50 14.84 -8.73
C TRP A 263 19.92 14.84 -10.20
N LYS A 264 20.59 13.77 -10.64
CA LYS A 264 21.20 13.65 -11.98
C LYS A 264 22.11 14.84 -12.27
N ASP A 265 21.85 15.60 -13.33
CA ASP A 265 22.70 16.71 -13.79
C ASP A 265 22.85 17.83 -12.74
N ASP A 266 21.89 17.94 -11.82
CA ASP A 266 21.91 18.94 -10.75
C ASP A 266 22.58 18.44 -9.45
N GLU A 267 23.08 17.19 -9.41
CA GLU A 267 23.66 16.58 -8.21
C GLU A 267 24.93 17.30 -7.72
N ILE A 268 25.71 17.89 -8.62
CA ILE A 268 26.94 18.60 -8.24
C ILE A 268 26.68 19.98 -7.63
N LEU A 269 25.45 20.50 -7.75
CA LEU A 269 25.13 21.85 -7.31
C LEU A 269 25.12 21.96 -5.78
N VAL A 270 25.68 23.06 -5.30
CA VAL A 270 25.73 23.42 -3.88
C VAL A 270 24.70 24.49 -3.50
N ASN A 271 24.16 25.20 -4.50
CA ASN A 271 23.12 26.23 -4.38
C ASN A 271 21.97 25.95 -5.34
N CYS A 272 20.75 26.33 -4.97
CA CYS A 272 19.58 26.15 -5.82
C CYS A 272 19.61 27.11 -7.02
N LYS A 273 19.48 26.58 -8.25
CA LYS A 273 19.49 27.39 -9.49
C LYS A 273 18.31 28.36 -9.63
N PHE A 274 17.24 28.18 -8.85
CA PHE A 274 16.02 29.00 -8.94
C PHE A 274 15.86 30.04 -7.82
N CYS A 275 16.38 29.77 -6.62
CA CYS A 275 16.22 30.68 -5.48
C CYS A 275 17.53 30.98 -4.73
N GLY A 276 18.68 30.48 -5.20
CA GLY A 276 20.00 30.76 -4.66
C GLY A 276 20.32 30.11 -3.30
N MET A 277 19.31 29.59 -2.58
CA MET A 277 19.51 29.00 -1.25
C MET A 277 20.52 27.86 -1.25
N ASP A 278 21.27 27.76 -0.16
CA ASP A 278 22.24 26.70 0.06
C ASP A 278 21.57 25.33 0.14
N ARG A 279 22.27 24.31 -0.35
CA ARG A 279 21.89 22.91 -0.19
C ARG A 279 22.14 22.40 1.23
N TYR A 280 23.25 22.83 1.84
CA TYR A 280 23.79 22.24 3.06
C TYR A 280 23.67 23.16 4.26
N LYS A 281 23.60 22.56 5.47
CA LYS A 281 23.67 23.30 6.72
C LYS A 281 25.05 23.97 6.89
N PRO A 282 25.12 25.19 7.47
CA PRO A 282 26.40 25.82 7.76
C PRO A 282 27.20 24.98 8.75
N LEU A 283 28.51 24.85 8.52
CA LEU A 283 29.40 24.12 9.41
C LEU A 283 29.57 24.89 10.74
N PRO A 284 29.51 24.24 11.90
CA PRO A 284 29.84 24.87 13.17
C PRO A 284 31.30 25.36 13.16
N GLN A 285 31.53 26.62 13.53
CA GLN A 285 32.85 27.27 13.52
C GLN A 285 33.89 26.58 14.43
N THR A 286 33.47 25.70 15.35
CA THR A 286 34.30 25.12 16.41
C THR A 286 34.99 23.79 16.07
N ARG A 287 34.85 23.24 14.86
CA ARG A 287 35.41 21.92 14.52
C ARG A 287 36.35 21.96 13.31
N LYS A 288 37.63 21.64 13.55
CA LYS A 288 38.74 21.58 12.57
C LYS A 288 38.70 20.41 11.56
N LYS A 289 37.61 19.63 11.48
CA LYS A 289 37.49 18.55 10.49
C LYS A 289 36.17 18.69 9.72
N PRO A 290 36.19 18.64 8.37
CA PRO A 290 34.96 18.60 7.60
C PRO A 290 34.29 17.25 7.89
N ARG A 291 33.24 17.24 8.71
CA ARG A 291 32.29 16.12 8.66
C ARG A 291 31.30 16.40 7.55
N TYR A 292 30.88 15.32 6.91
CA TYR A 292 29.77 15.17 5.97
C TYR A 292 28.81 16.37 5.95
N ARG A 293 28.67 17.02 4.79
CA ARG A 293 27.74 18.15 4.62
C ARG A 293 26.32 17.60 4.65
N SER A 294 25.57 17.93 5.70
CA SER A 294 24.16 17.52 5.81
C SER A 294 23.27 18.48 5.03
N ALA A 295 22.47 17.93 4.10
CA ALA A 295 21.48 18.72 3.36
C ALA A 295 20.41 19.33 4.28
N LEU A 296 19.88 20.47 3.87
CA LEU A 296 18.83 21.20 4.58
C LEU A 296 17.44 20.58 4.37
N SER A 297 17.22 19.89 3.25
CA SER A 297 15.96 19.21 2.93
C SER A 297 16.25 17.95 2.10
N LYS A 298 15.46 16.90 2.30
CA LYS A 298 15.62 15.59 1.65
C LYS A 298 14.28 15.01 1.25
N LEU A 299 14.23 14.47 0.04
CA LEU A 299 13.20 13.57 -0.45
C LEU A 299 13.63 12.14 -0.13
N PHE A 300 12.74 11.35 0.46
CA PHE A 300 12.94 9.90 0.56
C PHE A 300 12.22 9.23 -0.60
N TYR A 301 12.96 8.50 -1.42
CA TYR A 301 12.46 7.74 -2.55
C TYR A 301 12.60 6.24 -2.26
N LEU A 302 11.51 5.51 -2.46
CA LEU A 302 11.37 4.10 -2.18
C LEU A 302 11.04 3.41 -3.52
N PRO A 303 12.04 2.89 -4.25
CA PRO A 303 11.86 2.35 -5.61
C PRO A 303 10.79 1.27 -5.71
N LEU A 304 9.95 1.36 -6.72
CA LEU A 304 8.80 0.48 -6.90
C LEU A 304 9.17 -0.89 -7.45
N ALA A 305 10.11 -0.98 -8.39
CA ALA A 305 10.41 -2.24 -9.07
C ALA A 305 10.81 -3.36 -8.09
N PRO A 306 11.71 -3.15 -7.10
CA PRO A 306 12.04 -4.17 -6.10
C PRO A 306 10.84 -4.59 -5.25
N ARG A 307 9.92 -3.66 -4.94
CA ARG A 307 8.70 -3.91 -4.15
C ARG A 307 7.72 -4.79 -4.92
N LEU A 308 7.53 -4.53 -6.21
CA LEU A 308 6.68 -5.34 -7.08
C LEU A 308 7.24 -6.75 -7.30
N LYS A 309 8.57 -6.87 -7.51
CA LYS A 309 9.23 -8.19 -7.60
C LYS A 309 9.00 -9.03 -6.35
N ARG A 310 8.99 -8.39 -5.18
CA ARG A 310 8.72 -9.06 -3.89
C ARG A 310 7.34 -9.74 -3.85
N ILE A 311 6.32 -9.13 -4.47
CA ILE A 311 4.98 -9.74 -4.53
C ILE A 311 5.00 -11.03 -5.38
N TYR A 312 5.70 -11.01 -6.51
CA TYR A 312 5.82 -12.18 -7.39
C TYR A 312 6.73 -13.28 -6.84
N ALA A 313 7.66 -12.93 -5.96
CA ALA A 313 8.55 -13.89 -5.34
C ALA A 313 7.90 -14.66 -4.16
N SER A 314 6.77 -14.19 -3.63
CA SER A 314 6.09 -14.83 -2.50
C SER A 314 4.96 -15.75 -2.94
N ASN A 315 5.01 -17.01 -2.50
CA ASN A 315 4.00 -18.05 -2.82
C ASN A 315 2.59 -17.69 -2.31
N VAL A 316 2.54 -16.84 -1.29
CA VAL A 316 1.32 -16.28 -0.71
C VAL A 316 0.66 -15.29 -1.66
N THR A 317 1.43 -14.37 -2.24
CA THR A 317 0.87 -13.20 -2.94
C THR A 317 0.90 -13.33 -4.45
N ALA A 318 1.84 -14.08 -5.02
CA ALA A 318 2.07 -14.13 -6.47
C ALA A 318 0.83 -14.56 -7.26
N LYS A 319 0.13 -15.60 -6.80
CA LYS A 319 -1.10 -16.10 -7.44
C LYS A 319 -2.22 -15.05 -7.54
N HIS A 320 -2.22 -14.07 -6.63
CA HIS A 320 -3.26 -13.03 -6.61
C HIS A 320 -2.99 -11.90 -7.60
N MET A 321 -1.78 -11.82 -8.18
CA MET A 321 -1.43 -10.75 -9.13
C MET A 321 -2.09 -10.90 -10.51
N THR A 322 -2.70 -12.04 -10.79
CA THR A 322 -3.50 -12.28 -12.01
C THR A 322 -5.01 -12.32 -11.74
N TRP A 323 -5.43 -12.09 -10.49
CA TRP A 323 -6.82 -12.16 -10.06
C TRP A 323 -7.75 -11.26 -10.89
N HIS A 324 -7.31 -10.05 -11.24
CA HIS A 324 -8.10 -9.10 -12.01
C HIS A 324 -8.55 -9.61 -13.39
N VAL A 325 -7.89 -10.63 -13.96
CA VAL A 325 -8.29 -11.31 -15.20
C VAL A 325 -9.11 -12.56 -14.93
N GLU A 326 -8.80 -13.27 -13.85
CA GLU A 326 -9.38 -14.59 -13.53
C GLU A 326 -10.75 -14.50 -12.85
N HIS A 327 -11.08 -13.37 -12.23
CA HIS A 327 -12.36 -13.20 -11.56
C HIS A 327 -13.53 -13.09 -12.57
N GLU A 328 -14.68 -13.62 -12.16
CA GLU A 328 -15.92 -13.51 -12.93
C GLU A 328 -16.79 -12.38 -12.36
N THR A 329 -17.31 -11.55 -13.26
CA THR A 329 -18.33 -10.54 -12.93
C THR A 329 -19.66 -10.81 -13.60
N LYS A 330 -20.74 -10.65 -12.82
CA LYS A 330 -22.10 -10.66 -13.36
C LYS A 330 -22.31 -9.42 -14.22
N GLU A 331 -23.03 -9.60 -15.33
CA GLU A 331 -23.35 -8.50 -16.24
C GLU A 331 -24.04 -7.33 -15.51
N GLY A 332 -23.54 -6.12 -15.74
CA GLY A 332 -24.06 -4.90 -15.12
C GLY A 332 -23.57 -4.58 -13.71
N LEU A 333 -22.74 -5.44 -13.09
CA LEU A 333 -22.11 -5.18 -11.80
C LEU A 333 -20.61 -4.88 -11.96
N MET A 334 -20.12 -3.92 -11.18
CA MET A 334 -18.70 -3.57 -11.07
C MET A 334 -18.25 -3.98 -9.68
N CYS A 335 -17.40 -5.01 -9.57
CA CYS A 335 -16.87 -5.48 -8.29
C CYS A 335 -15.41 -5.06 -8.08
N HIS A 336 -14.72 -4.75 -9.17
CA HIS A 336 -13.34 -4.35 -9.18
C HIS A 336 -13.08 -3.29 -10.28
N PRO A 337 -12.08 -2.40 -10.14
CA PRO A 337 -11.78 -1.41 -11.18
C PRO A 337 -11.49 -1.98 -12.58
N SER A 338 -11.06 -3.25 -12.68
CA SER A 338 -10.87 -3.94 -13.97
C SER A 338 -12.17 -4.19 -14.74
N ASP A 339 -13.32 -4.20 -14.07
CA ASP A 339 -14.64 -4.27 -14.72
C ASP A 339 -15.00 -2.94 -15.41
N GLY A 340 -14.36 -1.84 -15.00
CA GLY A 340 -14.65 -0.50 -15.43
C GLY A 340 -14.18 -0.20 -16.86
N GLU A 341 -14.93 0.66 -17.55
CA GLU A 341 -14.63 1.06 -18.93
C GLU A 341 -13.27 1.77 -19.07
N ALA A 342 -12.80 2.48 -18.02
CA ALA A 342 -11.49 3.12 -18.05
C ALA A 342 -10.34 2.10 -18.16
N TRP A 343 -10.44 0.98 -17.43
CA TRP A 343 -9.46 -0.11 -17.49
C TRP A 343 -9.54 -0.84 -18.82
N LYS A 344 -10.75 -1.24 -19.23
CA LYS A 344 -10.98 -1.93 -20.50
C LYS A 344 -10.52 -1.10 -21.70
N HIS A 345 -10.72 0.21 -21.66
CA HIS A 345 -10.20 1.12 -22.69
C HIS A 345 -8.67 1.14 -22.72
N PHE A 346 -8.02 1.24 -21.57
CA PHE A 346 -6.56 1.20 -21.48
C PHE A 346 -6.01 -0.10 -22.09
N ASP A 347 -6.62 -1.24 -21.77
CA ASP A 347 -6.21 -2.54 -22.31
C ASP A 347 -6.40 -2.61 -23.84
N ARG A 348 -7.46 -2.02 -24.38
CA ARG A 348 -7.68 -1.92 -25.84
C ARG A 348 -6.67 -1.00 -26.53
N CYS A 349 -6.24 0.09 -25.87
CA CYS A 349 -5.22 0.99 -26.40
C CYS A 349 -3.81 0.39 -26.32
N HIS A 350 -3.57 -0.52 -25.37
CA HIS A 350 -2.25 -1.14 -25.15
C HIS A 350 -2.34 -2.68 -25.08
N PRO A 351 -2.72 -3.35 -26.18
CA PRO A 351 -2.94 -4.80 -26.19
C PRO A 351 -1.69 -5.59 -25.82
N GLN A 352 -0.50 -5.16 -26.23
CA GLN A 352 0.76 -5.81 -25.85
C GLN A 352 1.03 -5.76 -24.34
N PHE A 353 0.61 -4.69 -23.67
CA PHE A 353 0.70 -4.60 -22.21
C PHE A 353 -0.34 -5.51 -21.55
N ALA A 354 -1.58 -5.50 -22.04
CA ALA A 354 -2.68 -6.27 -21.49
C ALA A 354 -2.57 -7.79 -21.71
N MET A 355 -1.89 -8.21 -22.79
CA MET A 355 -1.64 -9.61 -23.13
C MET A 355 -0.87 -10.38 -22.06
N GLU A 356 -0.07 -9.69 -21.25
CA GLU A 356 0.63 -10.27 -20.11
C GLU A 356 -0.14 -9.90 -18.83
N PRO A 357 -0.95 -10.83 -18.25
CA PRO A 357 -1.74 -10.56 -17.06
C PRO A 357 -0.90 -10.17 -15.84
N ARG A 358 0.38 -10.53 -15.82
CA ARG A 358 1.29 -10.18 -14.71
C ARG A 358 1.80 -8.73 -14.79
N ASN A 359 1.48 -7.98 -15.86
CA ASN A 359 1.78 -6.56 -15.89
C ASN A 359 0.92 -5.77 -14.89
N VAL A 360 1.54 -4.83 -14.19
CA VAL A 360 0.97 -4.21 -12.99
C VAL A 360 0.29 -2.89 -13.32
N ARG A 361 -0.96 -2.73 -12.90
CA ARG A 361 -1.72 -1.49 -13.00
C ARG A 361 -1.85 -0.85 -11.62
N LEU A 362 -1.39 0.39 -11.52
CA LEU A 362 -1.21 1.10 -10.27
C LEU A 362 -2.14 2.31 -10.23
N GLY A 363 -2.69 2.60 -9.06
CA GLY A 363 -3.21 3.95 -8.78
C GLY A 363 -2.36 4.65 -7.75
N LEU A 364 -2.21 5.96 -7.96
CA LEU A 364 -1.43 6.84 -7.11
C LEU A 364 -2.34 7.65 -6.20
N CYS A 365 -2.02 7.73 -4.91
CA CYS A 365 -2.67 8.67 -4.01
C CYS A 365 -1.65 9.51 -3.24
N SER A 366 -2.08 10.68 -2.81
CA SER A 366 -1.27 11.59 -1.99
C SER A 366 -2.18 12.50 -1.16
N ASP A 367 -1.76 12.75 0.08
CA ASP A 367 -2.40 13.70 0.98
C ASP A 367 -1.34 14.31 1.94
N GLY A 368 -1.68 15.43 2.57
CA GLY A 368 -0.85 16.07 3.57
C GLY A 368 -0.89 15.33 4.92
N PHE A 369 0.26 14.91 5.40
CA PHE A 369 0.42 14.23 6.69
C PHE A 369 1.16 15.14 7.69
N ALA A 370 0.67 15.22 8.93
CA ALA A 370 1.28 16.01 10.00
C ALA A 370 1.84 15.09 11.12
N PRO A 371 3.12 14.68 11.06
CA PRO A 371 3.70 13.71 11.99
C PRO A 371 3.70 14.15 13.46
N TYR A 372 3.71 15.45 13.74
CA TYR A 372 3.83 16.01 15.10
C TYR A 372 2.54 16.69 15.60
N GLY A 373 1.38 16.31 15.05
CA GLY A 373 0.10 17.04 15.13
C GLY A 373 -0.43 17.43 16.53
N GLN A 374 0.16 16.95 17.62
CA GLN A 374 -0.19 17.37 18.98
C GLN A 374 0.60 18.58 19.51
N PHE A 375 1.77 18.90 18.94
CA PHE A 375 2.68 19.93 19.48
C PHE A 375 2.94 21.06 18.48
N GLY A 376 1.96 21.97 18.34
CA GLY A 376 2.13 23.40 18.03
C GLY A 376 2.75 23.85 16.69
N SER A 377 3.48 23.01 15.94
CA SER A 377 4.07 23.38 14.66
C SER A 377 3.26 22.82 13.49
N LYS A 378 2.94 23.67 12.51
CA LYS A 378 2.30 23.28 11.24
C LYS A 378 3.35 22.59 10.34
N PHE A 379 3.78 21.39 10.74
CA PHE A 379 4.65 20.56 9.91
C PHE A 379 3.79 19.57 9.14
N SER A 380 3.71 19.75 7.82
CA SER A 380 3.09 18.79 6.90
C SER A 380 4.14 18.24 5.95
N CYS A 381 4.29 16.92 5.91
CA CYS A 381 4.97 16.21 4.82
C CYS A 381 3.93 15.56 3.91
N TRP A 382 4.34 15.17 2.70
CA TRP A 382 3.42 14.66 1.68
C TRP A 382 3.89 13.28 1.19
N PRO A 383 3.32 12.18 1.69
CA PRO A 383 3.54 10.86 1.13
C PRO A 383 2.92 10.74 -0.28
N ILE A 384 3.63 10.02 -1.16
CA ILE A 384 3.09 9.48 -2.41
C ILE A 384 3.00 7.97 -2.25
N MET A 385 1.79 7.44 -2.40
CA MET A 385 1.51 6.02 -2.25
C MET A 385 1.01 5.43 -3.57
N LEU A 386 1.38 4.19 -3.85
CA LEU A 386 0.96 3.42 -5.01
C LEU A 386 0.28 2.13 -4.59
N THR A 387 -0.85 1.81 -5.22
CA THR A 387 -1.63 0.59 -4.96
C THR A 387 -1.69 -0.27 -6.22
N PRO A 388 -1.26 -1.54 -6.19
CA PRO A 388 -1.42 -2.47 -7.30
C PRO A 388 -2.85 -3.01 -7.35
N TYR A 389 -3.61 -2.56 -8.35
CA TYR A 389 -4.98 -3.02 -8.60
C TYR A 389 -5.05 -4.38 -9.31
N ASN A 390 -3.93 -5.07 -9.45
CA ASN A 390 -3.94 -6.45 -9.92
C ASN A 390 -4.54 -7.40 -8.87
N LEU A 391 -4.38 -7.05 -7.60
CA LEU A 391 -4.79 -7.80 -6.43
C LEU A 391 -6.31 -7.71 -6.20
N PRO A 392 -6.91 -8.72 -5.54
CA PRO A 392 -8.33 -8.70 -5.21
C PRO A 392 -8.70 -7.57 -4.23
N PRO A 393 -9.98 -7.15 -4.19
CA PRO A 393 -10.45 -6.02 -3.37
C PRO A 393 -10.12 -6.11 -1.87
N ASP A 394 -10.08 -7.31 -1.31
CA ASP A 394 -9.76 -7.58 0.09
C ASP A 394 -8.26 -7.51 0.41
N MET A 395 -7.41 -7.50 -0.62
CA MET A 395 -5.95 -7.36 -0.48
C MET A 395 -5.47 -5.97 -0.89
N CYS A 396 -5.91 -5.44 -2.03
CA CYS A 396 -5.28 -4.26 -2.63
C CYS A 396 -5.29 -3.01 -1.74
N LEU A 397 -6.26 -2.89 -0.81
CA LEU A 397 -6.36 -1.76 0.13
C LEU A 397 -5.78 -2.05 1.52
N LYS A 398 -5.18 -3.22 1.77
CA LYS A 398 -4.48 -3.50 3.02
C LYS A 398 -3.15 -2.73 3.06
N SER A 399 -2.74 -2.32 4.26
CA SER A 399 -1.55 -1.49 4.50
C SER A 399 -0.28 -2.04 3.84
N HIS A 400 -0.08 -3.35 3.87
CA HIS A 400 1.08 -4.03 3.30
C HIS A 400 1.15 -3.99 1.76
N PHE A 401 0.04 -3.69 1.08
CA PHE A 401 -0.03 -3.57 -0.38
C PHE A 401 -0.16 -2.11 -0.86
N ILE A 402 -0.14 -1.15 0.06
CA ILE A 402 -0.07 0.28 -0.26
C ILE A 402 1.39 0.72 -0.14
N PHE A 403 2.05 0.89 -1.29
CA PHE A 403 3.47 1.20 -1.35
C PHE A 403 3.74 2.69 -1.18
N LEU A 404 4.30 3.05 -0.02
CA LEU A 404 4.94 4.34 0.14
C LEU A 404 6.14 4.43 -0.82
N SER A 405 6.04 5.30 -1.82
CA SER A 405 7.02 5.45 -2.89
C SER A 405 7.86 6.73 -2.73
N LEU A 406 7.26 7.80 -2.21
CA LEU A 406 7.97 9.05 -1.92
C LEU A 406 7.50 9.65 -0.59
N ILE A 407 8.42 10.29 0.13
CA ILE A 407 8.10 11.19 1.25
C ILE A 407 8.61 12.57 0.90
N CYS A 408 7.72 13.44 0.45
CA CYS A 408 8.09 14.82 0.13
C CYS A 408 8.34 15.60 1.44
N PRO A 409 9.43 16.36 1.53
CA PRO A 409 9.79 17.08 2.74
C PRO A 409 8.78 18.18 3.07
N GLY A 410 8.48 18.31 4.35
CA GLY A 410 7.74 19.44 4.90
C GLY A 410 8.59 20.70 5.08
N PRO A 411 8.07 21.74 5.75
CA PRO A 411 6.83 21.76 6.55
C PRO A 411 5.58 22.21 5.78
N LYS A 412 5.72 22.67 4.54
CA LYS A 412 4.62 23.27 3.76
C LYS A 412 4.15 22.33 2.66
N ASP A 413 2.88 22.48 2.32
CA ASP A 413 2.27 21.87 1.13
C ASP A 413 3.12 22.18 -0.14
N PRO A 414 3.53 21.16 -0.91
CA PRO A 414 4.33 21.32 -2.11
C PRO A 414 3.57 22.05 -3.23
N LYS A 415 2.24 22.09 -3.23
CA LYS A 415 1.42 22.70 -4.27
C LYS A 415 1.84 22.19 -5.66
N LYS A 416 2.03 23.10 -6.62
CA LYS A 416 2.51 22.75 -7.95
C LYS A 416 3.90 22.09 -7.96
N ARG A 417 4.73 22.31 -6.92
CA ARG A 417 6.09 21.75 -6.80
C ARG A 417 6.08 20.24 -6.50
N ILE A 418 4.92 19.62 -6.28
CA ILE A 418 4.81 18.16 -6.13
C ILE A 418 5.47 17.40 -7.28
N ASP A 419 5.41 17.94 -8.50
CA ASP A 419 6.03 17.32 -9.69
C ASP A 419 7.56 17.25 -9.61
N ILE A 420 8.19 18.20 -8.91
CA ILE A 420 9.64 18.19 -8.70
C ILE A 420 10.03 16.95 -7.87
N TYR A 421 9.20 16.58 -6.89
CA TYR A 421 9.43 15.40 -6.07
C TYR A 421 9.03 14.09 -6.76
N LEU A 422 8.09 14.14 -7.72
CA LEU A 422 7.66 12.97 -8.49
C LEU A 422 8.69 12.52 -9.55
N GLN A 423 9.70 13.33 -9.87
CA GLN A 423 10.69 13.03 -10.91
C GLN A 423 11.30 11.62 -10.83
N PRO A 424 11.81 11.13 -9.67
CA PRO A 424 12.41 9.79 -9.61
C PRO A 424 11.40 8.68 -9.88
N LEU A 425 10.18 8.82 -9.38
CA LEU A 425 9.11 7.86 -9.59
C LEU A 425 8.65 7.83 -11.06
N ILE A 426 8.47 8.99 -11.69
CA ILE A 426 8.06 9.05 -13.09
C ILE A 426 9.14 8.48 -14.01
N GLU A 427 10.42 8.69 -13.69
CA GLU A 427 11.52 8.08 -14.43
C GLU A 427 11.52 6.55 -14.31
N GLU A 428 11.35 6.00 -13.11
CA GLU A 428 11.21 4.55 -12.91
C GLU A 428 9.98 4.00 -13.64
N MET A 429 8.85 4.72 -13.61
CA MET A 429 7.64 4.32 -14.33
C MET A 429 7.81 4.33 -15.86
N LYS A 430 8.62 5.24 -16.39
CA LYS A 430 8.98 5.24 -17.83
C LYS A 430 9.79 4.00 -18.17
N GLU A 431 10.79 3.66 -17.35
CA GLU A 431 11.63 2.47 -17.54
C GLU A 431 10.81 1.17 -17.42
N LEU A 432 9.97 1.06 -16.40
CA LEU A 432 9.05 -0.08 -16.22
C LEU A 432 8.06 -0.23 -17.39
N TRP A 433 7.67 0.86 -18.04
CA TRP A 433 6.78 0.80 -19.19
C TRP A 433 7.51 0.40 -20.48
N THR A 434 8.64 1.04 -20.77
CA THR A 434 9.36 0.86 -22.05
C THR A 434 10.11 -0.47 -22.07
N VAL A 435 10.99 -0.68 -21.08
CA VAL A 435 11.86 -1.86 -20.96
C VAL A 435 11.19 -2.93 -20.12
N GLY A 436 10.61 -2.55 -18.98
CA GLY A 436 10.18 -3.48 -17.95
C GLY A 436 11.36 -4.02 -17.14
N THR A 437 11.09 -4.99 -16.26
CA THR A 437 12.13 -5.57 -15.41
C THR A 437 12.01 -7.09 -15.32
N PRO A 438 13.09 -7.86 -15.47
CA PRO A 438 13.07 -9.31 -15.29
C PRO A 438 12.57 -9.67 -13.90
N THR A 439 11.52 -10.48 -13.85
CA THR A 439 10.81 -10.83 -12.62
C THR A 439 10.49 -12.32 -12.64
N TYR A 440 10.74 -12.98 -11.53
CA TYR A 440 10.37 -14.38 -11.31
C TYR A 440 9.02 -14.44 -10.63
N ASP A 441 8.10 -15.20 -11.19
CA ASP A 441 6.79 -15.50 -10.62
C ASP A 441 6.80 -16.91 -10.03
N VAL A 442 6.83 -16.99 -8.70
CA VAL A 442 6.87 -18.27 -7.98
C VAL A 442 5.58 -19.08 -8.13
N SER A 443 4.45 -18.44 -8.45
CA SER A 443 3.18 -19.15 -8.65
C SER A 443 3.15 -19.95 -9.94
N ARG A 444 3.96 -19.55 -10.93
CA ARG A 444 4.06 -20.19 -12.24
C ARG A 444 5.43 -20.81 -12.51
N ASP A 445 6.37 -20.67 -11.57
CA ASP A 445 7.77 -21.08 -11.71
C ASP A 445 8.39 -20.57 -13.03
N GLN A 446 8.18 -19.27 -13.31
CA GLN A 446 8.53 -18.68 -14.61
C GLN A 446 9.11 -17.28 -14.48
N MET A 447 10.12 -17.02 -15.31
CA MET A 447 10.62 -15.66 -15.58
C MET A 447 9.74 -14.95 -16.59
N PHE A 448 9.50 -13.67 -16.36
CA PHE A 448 8.84 -12.79 -17.33
C PHE A 448 9.39 -11.36 -17.21
N ILE A 449 9.12 -10.53 -18.22
CA ILE A 449 9.45 -9.11 -18.17
C ILE A 449 8.23 -8.37 -17.62
N MET A 450 8.29 -7.99 -16.34
CA MET A 450 7.22 -7.24 -15.69
C MET A 450 7.25 -5.79 -16.13
N LYS A 451 6.11 -5.31 -16.64
CA LYS A 451 5.85 -3.90 -16.89
C LYS A 451 4.85 -3.35 -15.88
N ALA A 452 4.87 -2.03 -15.67
CA ALA A 452 3.93 -1.35 -14.79
C ALA A 452 3.41 -0.04 -15.39
N ALA A 453 2.18 0.32 -15.04
CA ALA A 453 1.54 1.57 -15.47
C ALA A 453 0.73 2.23 -14.34
N ILE A 454 0.86 3.55 -14.19
CA ILE A 454 -0.06 4.34 -13.35
C ILE A 454 -1.29 4.69 -14.17
N ILE A 455 -2.44 4.07 -13.89
CA ILE A 455 -3.64 4.24 -14.71
C ILE A 455 -4.60 5.32 -14.18
N TRP A 456 -4.41 5.78 -12.95
CA TRP A 456 -5.09 6.96 -12.41
C TRP A 456 -4.44 7.46 -11.12
N THR A 457 -4.81 8.67 -10.71
CA THR A 457 -4.61 9.15 -9.34
C THR A 457 -5.93 9.15 -8.55
N ILE A 458 -5.88 9.03 -7.23
CA ILE A 458 -7.02 9.19 -6.31
C ILE A 458 -6.62 10.23 -5.27
N SER A 459 -7.37 11.32 -5.20
CA SER A 459 -7.04 12.42 -4.29
C SER A 459 -8.27 13.23 -3.91
N ASP A 460 -8.18 14.00 -2.82
CA ASP A 460 -9.17 15.04 -2.56
C ASP A 460 -9.12 16.14 -3.65
N PHE A 461 -10.06 17.09 -3.62
CA PHE A 461 -10.17 18.10 -4.67
C PHE A 461 -8.96 19.08 -4.72
N PRO A 462 -8.38 19.52 -3.58
CA PRO A 462 -7.10 20.22 -3.57
C PRO A 462 -5.93 19.44 -4.18
N ALA A 463 -5.67 18.20 -3.74
CA ALA A 463 -4.56 17.39 -4.25
C ALA A 463 -4.77 16.97 -5.72
N TYR A 464 -6.02 16.82 -6.16
CA TYR A 464 -6.35 16.71 -7.58
C TYR A 464 -5.75 17.88 -8.37
N GLY A 465 -5.94 19.11 -7.88
CA GLY A 465 -5.43 20.29 -8.56
C GLY A 465 -3.91 20.33 -8.62
N MET A 466 -3.24 19.83 -7.58
CA MET A 466 -1.78 19.74 -7.53
C MET A 466 -1.22 18.71 -8.51
N LEU A 467 -1.83 17.52 -8.58
CA LEU A 467 -1.38 16.42 -9.44
C LEU A 467 -1.71 16.69 -10.92
N SER A 468 -2.91 17.20 -11.21
CA SER A 468 -3.34 17.49 -12.58
C SER A 468 -2.72 18.77 -13.16
N GLY A 469 -2.34 19.72 -12.30
CA GLY A 469 -1.93 21.06 -12.70
C GLY A 469 -3.09 22.00 -12.97
N TRP A 470 -4.36 21.56 -12.94
CA TRP A 470 -5.53 22.43 -13.08
C TRP A 470 -5.86 23.11 -11.75
N SER A 471 -5.94 24.44 -11.72
CA SER A 471 -6.36 25.15 -10.52
C SER A 471 -7.83 24.86 -10.20
N THR A 472 -8.06 24.22 -9.05
CA THR A 472 -9.39 23.90 -8.54
C THR A 472 -10.06 25.08 -7.81
N ALA A 473 -9.41 26.24 -7.76
CA ALA A 473 -9.91 27.43 -7.08
C ALA A 473 -10.74 28.35 -8.01
N GLY A 474 -11.78 28.97 -7.42
CA GLY A 474 -12.63 29.97 -8.09
C GLY A 474 -13.76 29.35 -8.92
N LEU A 475 -14.26 30.09 -9.92
CA LEU A 475 -15.42 29.69 -10.75
C LEU A 475 -15.11 28.60 -11.80
N LEU A 476 -13.84 28.43 -12.14
CA LEU A 476 -13.37 27.49 -13.16
C LEU A 476 -12.69 26.27 -12.52
N GLY A 477 -13.04 25.96 -11.27
CA GLY A 477 -12.38 24.90 -10.51
C GLY A 477 -12.66 23.49 -11.03
N CYS A 478 -13.73 23.28 -11.80
CA CYS A 478 -14.07 21.97 -12.35
C CYS A 478 -13.11 21.59 -13.50
N PRO A 479 -12.27 20.55 -13.36
CA PRO A 479 -11.30 20.15 -14.38
C PRO A 479 -11.95 19.46 -15.59
N VAL A 480 -13.18 18.98 -15.44
CA VAL A 480 -13.96 18.35 -16.53
C VAL A 480 -14.70 19.40 -17.35
N CYS A 481 -15.37 20.34 -16.68
CA CYS A 481 -16.13 21.38 -17.37
C CYS A 481 -15.24 22.54 -17.85
N MET A 482 -14.10 22.77 -17.20
CA MET A 482 -13.15 23.84 -17.48
C MET A 482 -13.85 25.20 -17.63
N GLU A 483 -13.63 25.90 -18.74
CA GLU A 483 -14.24 27.20 -19.06
C GLU A 483 -15.77 27.14 -19.17
N LYS A 484 -16.33 25.93 -19.34
CA LYS A 484 -17.78 25.68 -19.49
C LYS A 484 -18.45 25.25 -18.18
N SER A 485 -17.87 25.55 -17.00
CA SER A 485 -18.45 25.19 -15.70
C SER A 485 -19.87 25.72 -15.53
N GLY A 486 -20.09 27.00 -15.88
CA GLY A 486 -21.34 27.71 -15.64
C GLY A 486 -21.52 28.15 -14.19
N ALA A 487 -20.47 28.05 -13.37
CA ALA A 487 -20.47 28.43 -11.97
C ALA A 487 -20.67 29.95 -11.81
N ILE A 488 -21.32 30.34 -10.72
CA ILE A 488 -21.67 31.73 -10.43
C ILE A 488 -21.04 32.20 -9.13
N PHE A 489 -20.85 33.50 -8.98
CA PHE A 489 -20.40 34.09 -7.74
C PHE A 489 -21.62 34.52 -6.90
N LEU A 490 -21.72 34.03 -5.67
CA LEU A 490 -22.80 34.42 -4.78
C LEU A 490 -22.57 35.85 -4.27
N LYS A 491 -23.56 36.74 -4.49
CA LYS A 491 -23.44 38.18 -4.19
C LYS A 491 -23.09 38.48 -2.73
N HIS A 492 -23.71 37.76 -1.79
CA HIS A 492 -23.57 38.04 -0.36
C HIS A 492 -22.37 37.35 0.28
N SER A 493 -22.14 36.08 -0.02
CA SER A 493 -21.02 35.31 0.57
C SER A 493 -19.69 35.52 -0.14
N ARG A 494 -19.70 36.11 -1.34
CA ARG A 494 -18.52 36.25 -2.22
C ARG A 494 -17.79 34.93 -2.44
N LYS A 495 -18.55 33.84 -2.55
CA LYS A 495 -18.02 32.49 -2.82
C LYS A 495 -18.47 31.99 -4.20
N PRO A 496 -17.63 31.20 -4.89
CA PRO A 496 -18.06 30.49 -6.08
C PRO A 496 -19.11 29.44 -5.70
N SER A 497 -20.18 29.36 -6.48
CA SER A 497 -21.22 28.34 -6.35
C SER A 497 -21.38 27.59 -7.67
N TYR A 498 -21.36 26.27 -7.57
CA TYR A 498 -21.62 25.35 -8.66
C TYR A 498 -23.08 24.88 -8.68
N PHE A 499 -23.94 25.51 -7.86
CA PHE A 499 -25.36 25.25 -7.87
C PHE A 499 -25.93 25.42 -9.27
N ASP A 500 -26.84 24.53 -9.65
CA ASP A 500 -27.49 24.51 -10.96
C ASP A 500 -26.62 24.17 -12.18
N CYS A 501 -25.31 23.95 -12.01
CA CYS A 501 -24.40 23.57 -13.11
C CYS A 501 -24.61 22.13 -13.60
N HIS A 502 -25.29 21.29 -12.82
CA HIS A 502 -25.48 19.86 -13.08
C HIS A 502 -26.66 19.57 -14.03
N ARG A 503 -27.64 20.47 -14.16
CA ARG A 503 -28.86 20.22 -14.98
C ARG A 503 -28.56 19.98 -16.46
N LYS A 504 -27.46 20.55 -16.98
CA LYS A 504 -26.99 20.34 -18.36
C LYS A 504 -26.55 18.90 -18.65
N PHE A 505 -26.38 18.05 -17.64
CA PHE A 505 -26.06 16.63 -17.80
C PHE A 505 -27.29 15.71 -17.84
N LEU A 506 -28.47 16.21 -17.49
CA LEU A 506 -29.73 15.46 -17.60
C LEU A 506 -30.15 15.26 -19.06
N PRO A 507 -30.99 14.28 -19.42
CA PRO A 507 -31.56 14.18 -20.77
C PRO A 507 -32.24 15.48 -21.23
N ALA A 508 -32.19 15.79 -22.53
CA ALA A 508 -32.69 17.06 -23.07
C ALA A 508 -34.18 17.32 -22.76
N ASN A 509 -34.99 16.26 -22.72
CA ASN A 509 -36.43 16.30 -22.40
C ASN A 509 -36.73 16.28 -20.89
N HIS A 510 -35.73 16.11 -20.02
CA HIS A 510 -35.91 15.94 -18.59
C HIS A 510 -36.60 17.15 -17.94
N ARG A 511 -37.64 16.90 -17.10
CA ARG A 511 -38.48 17.96 -16.50
C ARG A 511 -37.69 19.04 -15.76
N TYR A 512 -36.66 18.65 -15.01
CA TYR A 512 -35.84 19.60 -14.23
C TYR A 512 -35.07 20.61 -15.08
N ARG A 513 -34.80 20.34 -16.36
CA ARG A 513 -34.22 21.35 -17.28
C ARG A 513 -35.15 22.54 -17.52
N ARG A 514 -36.46 22.35 -17.37
CA ARG A 514 -37.51 23.38 -17.56
C ARG A 514 -38.03 23.96 -16.24
N ASP A 515 -37.57 23.45 -15.10
CA ASP A 515 -38.00 23.89 -13.79
C ASP A 515 -37.38 25.25 -13.43
N LYS A 516 -38.22 26.28 -13.45
CA LYS A 516 -37.86 27.68 -13.15
C LYS A 516 -38.03 28.04 -11.68
N LYS A 517 -38.59 27.14 -10.86
CA LYS A 517 -38.98 27.40 -9.46
C LYS A 517 -38.01 26.76 -8.47
N SER A 518 -37.66 25.49 -8.66
CA SER A 518 -36.87 24.72 -7.67
C SER A 518 -35.36 24.96 -7.75
N PHE A 519 -34.88 25.61 -8.82
CA PHE A 519 -33.47 25.88 -9.10
C PHE A 519 -33.20 27.39 -9.17
N LEU A 520 -32.20 27.82 -9.96
CA LEU A 520 -32.01 29.25 -10.22
C LEU A 520 -33.28 29.87 -10.81
N LYS A 521 -33.83 30.85 -10.09
CA LYS A 521 -35.11 31.49 -10.41
C LYS A 521 -35.14 31.97 -11.85
N GLY A 522 -36.17 31.54 -12.59
CA GLY A 522 -36.40 31.95 -13.97
C GLY A 522 -35.49 31.29 -15.02
N ARG A 523 -34.57 30.40 -14.63
CA ARG A 523 -33.61 29.78 -15.54
C ARG A 523 -34.10 28.43 -16.08
N THR A 524 -34.05 28.28 -17.40
CA THR A 524 -34.19 26.99 -18.11
C THR A 524 -32.87 26.61 -18.76
N VAL A 525 -32.50 25.33 -18.72
CA VAL A 525 -31.23 24.83 -19.26
C VAL A 525 -31.49 24.05 -20.55
N ARG A 526 -31.05 24.62 -21.68
CA ARG A 526 -31.12 23.97 -23.00
C ARG A 526 -29.79 23.41 -23.47
N ASP A 527 -28.69 23.91 -22.90
CA ASP A 527 -27.34 23.53 -23.30
C ASP A 527 -27.08 22.02 -23.11
N PRO A 528 -26.33 21.39 -24.01
CA PRO A 528 -25.84 20.04 -23.81
C PRO A 528 -24.74 20.01 -22.72
N PRO A 529 -24.40 18.83 -22.18
CA PRO A 529 -23.24 18.71 -21.32
C PRO A 529 -21.98 19.17 -22.06
N PRO A 530 -21.00 19.78 -21.37
CA PRO A 530 -19.75 20.18 -21.99
C PRO A 530 -19.06 18.94 -22.59
N PRO A 531 -18.49 19.05 -23.80
CA PRO A 531 -17.81 17.92 -24.43
C PRO A 531 -16.63 17.49 -23.55
N ARG A 532 -16.49 16.19 -23.33
CA ARG A 532 -15.30 15.64 -22.70
C ARG A 532 -14.15 15.71 -23.69
N LEU A 533 -13.06 16.37 -23.31
CA LEU A 533 -11.87 16.45 -24.14
C LEU A 533 -11.16 15.10 -24.16
N SER A 534 -10.71 14.68 -25.34
CA SER A 534 -9.84 13.50 -25.48
C SER A 534 -8.47 13.77 -24.86
N GLY A 535 -7.70 12.70 -24.66
CA GLY A 535 -6.31 12.79 -24.23
C GLY A 535 -5.45 13.67 -25.12
N ASP A 536 -5.50 13.48 -26.44
CA ASP A 536 -4.73 14.30 -27.39
C ASP A 536 -5.18 15.76 -27.39
N GLN A 537 -6.49 16.03 -27.23
CA GLN A 537 -6.99 17.41 -27.12
C GLN A 537 -6.46 18.09 -25.85
N LEU A 538 -6.42 17.38 -24.72
CA LEU A 538 -5.85 17.87 -23.48
C LEU A 538 -4.33 18.09 -23.60
N LEU A 539 -3.61 17.11 -24.16
CA LEU A 539 -2.17 17.21 -24.40
C LEU A 539 -1.85 18.43 -25.27
N ASN A 540 -2.61 18.66 -26.34
CA ASN A 540 -2.45 19.83 -27.21
C ASN A 540 -2.66 21.16 -26.49
N ARG A 541 -3.54 21.21 -25.46
CA ARG A 541 -3.71 22.39 -24.61
C ARG A 541 -2.55 22.59 -23.64
N VAL A 542 -2.03 21.52 -23.03
CA VAL A 542 -1.02 21.63 -21.97
C VAL A 542 0.42 21.57 -22.46
N ARG A 543 0.68 21.10 -23.69
CA ARG A 543 2.05 20.88 -24.19
C ARG A 543 2.94 22.13 -24.18
N ARG A 544 2.35 23.31 -24.36
CA ARG A 544 3.04 24.62 -24.34
C ARG A 544 3.15 25.24 -22.95
N ILE A 545 2.51 24.62 -21.95
CA ILE A 545 2.52 25.12 -20.58
C ILE A 545 3.82 24.63 -19.92
N PRO A 546 4.57 25.52 -19.26
CA PRO A 546 5.79 25.14 -18.58
C PRO A 546 5.51 24.16 -17.43
N THR A 547 6.46 23.29 -17.19
CA THR A 547 6.48 22.34 -16.07
C THR A 547 6.88 23.04 -14.77
N ALA A 548 6.68 22.35 -13.64
CA ALA A 548 7.19 22.83 -12.36
C ALA A 548 8.73 22.87 -12.30
N MET A 549 9.40 22.05 -13.11
CA MET A 549 10.87 22.01 -13.21
C MET A 549 11.43 23.21 -13.97
N GLU A 550 10.66 23.81 -14.89
CA GLU A 550 11.04 25.04 -15.61
C GLU A 550 10.69 26.31 -14.83
N LEU A 551 9.47 26.38 -14.27
CA LEU A 551 8.97 27.55 -13.52
C LEU A 551 8.43 27.19 -12.12
N PRO A 552 9.31 26.76 -11.19
CA PRO A 552 8.88 26.31 -9.85
C PRO A 552 8.26 27.42 -8.99
N ASN A 553 8.58 28.68 -9.30
CA ASN A 553 8.26 29.86 -8.48
C ASN A 553 7.18 30.77 -9.10
N GLN A 554 6.76 30.53 -10.34
CA GLN A 554 5.90 31.44 -11.10
C GLN A 554 4.80 30.69 -11.85
N ASN A 555 3.63 31.31 -11.99
CA ASN A 555 2.56 30.70 -12.77
C ASN A 555 2.82 30.93 -14.27
N PRO A 556 2.33 30.03 -15.15
CA PRO A 556 2.42 30.22 -16.58
C PRO A 556 1.78 31.52 -17.03
N GLU A 557 2.29 32.06 -18.13
CA GLU A 557 1.66 33.19 -18.82
C GLU A 557 0.21 32.84 -19.18
N GLY A 558 -0.71 33.79 -19.00
CA GLY A 558 -2.15 33.57 -19.24
C GLY A 558 -2.89 32.86 -18.10
N PHE A 559 -2.22 32.46 -17.01
CA PHE A 559 -2.90 31.93 -15.83
C PHE A 559 -3.92 32.91 -15.26
N CYS A 560 -5.14 32.43 -15.01
CA CYS A 560 -6.33 33.20 -14.61
C CYS A 560 -6.84 34.22 -15.66
N VAL A 561 -6.23 34.31 -16.84
CA VAL A 561 -6.66 35.18 -17.94
C VAL A 561 -7.20 34.34 -19.10
N THR A 562 -6.36 33.47 -19.67
CA THR A 562 -6.71 32.58 -20.79
C THR A 562 -6.99 31.14 -20.33
N HIS A 563 -6.38 30.69 -19.22
CA HIS A 563 -6.56 29.34 -18.70
C HIS A 563 -6.37 29.24 -17.17
N LYS A 564 -6.61 28.05 -16.60
CA LYS A 564 -6.40 27.75 -15.17
C LYS A 564 -5.30 26.72 -14.88
N TRP A 565 -4.53 26.32 -15.88
CA TRP A 565 -3.34 25.52 -15.68
C TRP A 565 -2.25 26.27 -14.91
N THR A 566 -1.74 25.65 -13.85
CA THR A 566 -0.64 26.13 -13.02
C THR A 566 0.72 25.57 -13.45
N LYS A 567 0.69 24.50 -14.24
CA LYS A 567 1.84 23.79 -14.83
C LYS A 567 1.34 22.75 -15.84
N ARG A 568 2.21 22.26 -16.70
CA ARG A 568 2.04 20.94 -17.33
C ARG A 568 2.44 19.87 -16.31
N SER A 569 1.51 18.99 -15.97
CA SER A 569 1.75 17.90 -15.03
C SER A 569 2.83 16.94 -15.54
N ILE A 570 3.72 16.50 -14.65
CA ILE A 570 4.78 15.52 -14.96
C ILE A 570 4.23 14.18 -15.47
N PHE A 571 2.98 13.82 -15.14
CA PHE A 571 2.37 12.58 -15.63
C PHE A 571 2.24 12.56 -17.16
N TRP A 572 2.22 13.72 -17.83
CA TRP A 572 2.24 13.78 -19.31
C TRP A 572 3.56 13.30 -19.94
N GLU A 573 4.60 13.04 -19.14
CA GLU A 573 5.82 12.38 -19.60
C GLU A 573 5.67 10.86 -19.74
N LEU A 574 4.64 10.26 -19.11
CA LEU A 574 4.32 8.85 -19.30
C LEU A 574 3.69 8.66 -20.69
N PRO A 575 4.24 7.80 -21.57
CA PRO A 575 3.82 7.71 -22.98
C PRO A 575 2.33 7.39 -23.17
N TYR A 576 1.78 6.57 -22.28
CA TYR A 576 0.39 6.11 -22.27
C TYR A 576 -0.57 7.06 -21.56
N TRP A 577 -0.08 8.13 -20.91
CA TRP A 577 -0.93 8.97 -20.05
C TRP A 577 -2.07 9.62 -20.80
N LYS A 578 -1.84 9.98 -22.08
CA LYS A 578 -2.87 10.55 -22.96
C LYS A 578 -3.99 9.55 -23.27
N ASP A 579 -3.71 8.25 -23.28
CA ASP A 579 -4.66 7.22 -23.68
C ASP A 579 -5.63 6.85 -22.54
N LEU A 580 -5.39 7.32 -21.32
CA LEU A 580 -6.28 7.12 -20.18
C LEU A 580 -7.63 7.85 -20.36
N LEU A 581 -8.75 7.16 -20.16
CA LEU A 581 -10.07 7.82 -20.13
C LEU A 581 -10.25 8.68 -18.88
N ILE A 582 -9.73 8.21 -17.75
CA ILE A 582 -9.83 8.85 -16.44
C ILE A 582 -8.44 8.90 -15.82
N ARG A 583 -7.85 10.11 -15.76
CA ARG A 583 -6.50 10.33 -15.23
C ARG A 583 -6.48 10.59 -13.72
N HIS A 584 -7.49 11.29 -13.23
CA HIS A 584 -7.57 11.74 -11.85
C HIS A 584 -8.98 11.49 -11.32
N ASN A 585 -9.06 10.73 -10.23
CA ASN A 585 -10.26 10.40 -9.50
C ASN A 585 -10.30 11.19 -8.19
N LEU A 586 -11.52 11.42 -7.72
CA LEU A 586 -11.74 12.03 -6.42
C LEU A 586 -11.90 10.96 -5.34
N ASP A 587 -11.29 11.20 -4.18
CA ASP A 587 -11.52 10.38 -2.99
C ASP A 587 -12.94 10.64 -2.46
N VAL A 588 -13.84 9.71 -2.77
CA VAL A 588 -15.26 9.78 -2.37
C VAL A 588 -15.40 9.70 -0.86
N MET A 589 -14.61 8.90 -0.15
CA MET A 589 -14.72 8.77 1.31
C MET A 589 -14.40 10.11 1.99
N HIS A 590 -13.33 10.78 1.54
CA HIS A 590 -12.96 12.09 2.06
C HIS A 590 -14.04 13.14 1.74
N ILE A 591 -14.61 13.11 0.53
CA ILE A 591 -15.70 14.02 0.13
C ILE A 591 -16.95 13.78 0.97
N GLU A 592 -17.40 12.53 1.11
CA GLU A 592 -18.59 12.17 1.87
C GLU A 592 -18.47 12.57 3.33
N LYS A 593 -17.31 12.29 3.96
CA LYS A 593 -17.01 12.75 5.31
C LYS A 593 -17.12 14.27 5.42
N ASN A 594 -16.49 15.02 4.52
CA ASN A 594 -16.53 16.47 4.54
C ASN A 594 -17.95 17.02 4.33
N VAL A 595 -18.74 16.43 3.43
CA VAL A 595 -20.14 16.82 3.20
C VAL A 595 -20.96 16.55 4.46
N PHE A 596 -20.83 15.36 5.04
CA PHE A 596 -21.52 14.99 6.29
C PHE A 596 -21.14 15.94 7.43
N ASP A 597 -19.85 16.14 7.68
CA ASP A 597 -19.34 17.02 8.74
C ASP A 597 -19.87 18.45 8.56
N ASN A 598 -19.90 18.96 7.32
CA ASN A 598 -20.43 20.29 7.04
C ASN A 598 -21.93 20.38 7.32
N ILE A 599 -22.74 19.43 6.84
CA ILE A 599 -24.18 19.40 7.08
C ILE A 599 -24.45 19.30 8.58
N PHE A 600 -23.78 18.39 9.28
CA PHE A 600 -23.91 18.20 10.71
C PHE A 600 -23.54 19.47 11.49
N ASN A 601 -22.40 20.10 11.18
CA ASN A 601 -21.98 21.34 11.85
C ASN A 601 -22.93 22.51 11.58
N THR A 602 -23.52 22.59 10.40
CA THR A 602 -24.53 23.60 10.06
C THR A 602 -25.82 23.35 10.83
N VAL A 603 -26.33 22.12 10.87
CA VAL A 603 -27.56 21.76 11.61
C VAL A 603 -27.39 21.95 13.11
N MET A 604 -26.22 21.63 13.66
CA MET A 604 -25.92 21.72 15.09
C MET A 604 -25.42 23.10 15.55
N ASP A 605 -25.38 24.09 14.66
CA ASP A 605 -24.90 25.46 14.91
C ASP A 605 -23.53 25.55 15.61
N PHE A 606 -22.58 24.68 15.23
CA PHE A 606 -21.24 24.73 15.80
C PHE A 606 -20.46 25.94 15.26
N LYS A 607 -20.48 27.05 16.01
CA LYS A 607 -19.86 28.35 15.67
C LYS A 607 -18.39 28.31 15.20
N LYS A 608 -17.60 27.27 15.53
CA LYS A 608 -16.17 27.16 15.16
C LYS A 608 -15.88 26.38 13.86
N LYS A 609 -16.87 25.73 13.24
CA LYS A 609 -16.66 24.88 12.04
C LYS A 609 -17.61 25.17 10.87
N GLN A 610 -18.35 26.28 10.90
CA GLN A 610 -19.19 26.70 9.77
C GLN A 610 -18.35 27.26 8.61
N ARG A 611 -17.67 26.38 7.86
CA ARG A 611 -17.16 26.72 6.53
C ARG A 611 -18.04 26.04 5.50
N MET A 612 -19.16 26.68 5.16
CA MET A 612 -19.89 26.32 3.94
C MET A 612 -18.91 26.38 2.76
N VAL A 613 -18.77 25.26 2.04
CA VAL A 613 -18.07 25.18 0.74
C VAL A 613 -18.74 26.09 -0.27
#